data_AF-A0A133XFC7-F1
#
_entry.id   AF-A0A133XFC7-F1
#
_cell.length_a   1.000
_cell.length_b   1.000
_cell.length_c   1.000
_cell.angle_alpha   90.00
_cell.angle_beta   90.00
_cell.angle_gamma   90.00
#
_symmetry.space_group_name_H-M   'P 1'
#
loop_
_entity.id
_entity.type
_entity.pdbx_description
1 polymer ?
#
loop_
_entity_poly.entity_id
_entity_poly.type
_entity_poly.pdbx_seq_one_letter_code
_entity_poly.pdbx_strand_id
1 'polypeptide(L)'
;MIKLIALLAVVMSASSVYAADDCAARAAEKKLAGAAKTSFMKKCEADAMGPEATACEATAKEKKLAGAAKNSFMKKCVADAQAAK
;
A
#
# COMPACT_ATOMS: atom_id res chain seq x y z
N MET A 1 -17.77 36.79 2.05
CA MET A 1 -17.18 35.92 1.01
C MET A 1 -16.19 34.96 1.67
N ILE A 2 -16.53 34.22 2.72
CA ILE A 2 -17.13 32.87 2.77
C ILE A 2 -17.17 32.09 1.44
N LYS A 3 -16.54 30.89 1.50
CA LYS A 3 -16.36 29.78 0.54
C LYS A 3 -15.06 29.87 -0.28
N LEU A 4 -14.03 29.02 -0.17
CA LEU A 4 -13.85 27.70 0.46
C LEU A 4 -12.33 27.49 0.63
N ILE A 5 -11.79 27.70 1.84
CA ILE A 5 -10.56 27.05 2.31
C ILE A 5 -11.02 26.07 3.39
N ALA A 6 -11.32 24.86 2.96
CA ALA A 6 -11.57 23.66 3.76
C ALA A 6 -11.29 22.52 2.77
N LEU A 7 -10.14 21.85 2.80
CA LEU A 7 -9.68 20.95 3.85
C LEU A 7 -10.79 19.93 4.18
N LEU A 8 -10.48 18.65 3.89
CA LEU A 8 -11.34 17.46 4.02
C LEU A 8 -12.51 17.40 3.01
N ALA A 9 -12.78 16.31 2.31
CA ALA A 9 -12.26 14.96 2.36
C ALA A 9 -12.64 14.29 1.04
N VAL A 10 -11.65 13.88 0.24
CA VAL A 10 -11.90 12.77 -0.70
C VAL A 10 -11.90 11.52 0.17
N VAL A 11 -13.07 11.26 0.73
CA VAL A 11 -13.47 9.92 1.13
C VAL A 11 -13.70 9.19 -0.18
N MET A 12 -12.69 8.45 -0.65
CA MET A 12 -12.95 7.33 -1.53
C MET A 12 -12.46 6.09 -0.81
N SER A 13 -13.39 5.55 -0.04
CA SER A 13 -13.34 4.24 0.56
C SER A 13 -13.23 3.19 -0.54
N ALA A 14 -12.35 2.23 -0.30
CA ALA A 14 -12.39 0.86 -0.81
C ALA A 14 -12.46 0.66 -2.33
N SER A 15 -11.31 0.30 -2.89
CA SER A 15 -11.20 -0.80 -3.87
C SER A 15 -9.81 -1.38 -3.73
N SER A 16 -9.65 -2.14 -2.65
CA SER A 16 -8.62 -3.15 -2.54
C SER A 16 -8.87 -4.23 -3.59
N VAL A 17 -7.84 -5.01 -3.95
CA VAL A 17 -7.64 -5.82 -5.18
C VAL A 17 -6.79 -5.08 -6.23
N TYR A 18 -5.48 -5.38 -6.22
CA TYR A 18 -4.40 -5.01 -7.18
C TYR A 18 -3.73 -3.65 -6.98
N ALA A 19 -2.77 -3.58 -6.06
CA ALA A 19 -1.87 -2.43 -5.89
C ALA A 19 -1.19 -1.98 -7.20
N ALA A 20 -0.85 -2.91 -8.11
CA ALA A 20 -0.25 -2.57 -9.39
C ALA A 20 -1.25 -1.86 -10.35
N ASP A 21 -2.50 -2.34 -10.43
CA ASP A 21 -3.55 -1.73 -11.24
C ASP A 21 -4.04 -0.40 -10.63
N ASP A 22 -4.14 -0.31 -9.31
CA ASP A 22 -4.51 0.95 -8.62
C ASP A 22 -3.41 2.00 -8.79
N CYS A 23 -2.13 1.66 -8.59
CA CYS A 23 -1.03 2.58 -8.82
C CYS A 23 -0.93 3.04 -10.29
N ALA A 24 -1.24 2.16 -11.25
CA ALA A 24 -1.29 2.51 -12.67
C ALA A 24 -2.44 3.46 -12.98
N ALA A 25 -3.64 3.19 -12.45
CA ALA A 25 -4.83 4.02 -12.61
C ALA A 25 -4.64 5.41 -11.98
N ARG A 26 -4.05 5.49 -10.79
CA ARG A 26 -3.75 6.77 -10.11
C ARG A 26 -2.66 7.58 -10.82
N ALA A 27 -1.69 6.90 -11.43
CA ALA A 27 -0.70 7.57 -12.28
C ALA A 27 -1.33 8.12 -13.56
N ALA A 28 -2.28 7.39 -14.16
CA ALA A 28 -3.02 7.81 -15.35
C ALA A 28 -3.99 8.97 -15.09
N GLU A 29 -4.71 8.96 -13.97
CA GLU A 29 -5.55 10.07 -13.48
C GLU A 29 -4.73 11.36 -13.31
N LYS A 30 -3.51 11.25 -12.79
CA LYS A 30 -2.57 12.37 -12.66
C LYS A 30 -1.86 12.73 -13.97
N LYS A 31 -2.17 12.06 -15.07
CA LYS A 31 -1.51 12.19 -16.39
C LYS A 31 0.02 12.16 -16.31
N LEU A 32 0.55 11.36 -15.38
CA LEU A 32 1.99 11.20 -15.24
C LEU A 32 2.52 10.37 -16.40
N ALA A 33 3.57 10.86 -17.06
CA ALA A 33 4.25 10.19 -18.16
C ALA A 33 5.76 10.07 -17.88
N GLY A 34 6.42 9.15 -18.59
CA GLY A 34 7.87 8.96 -18.52
C GLY A 34 8.40 8.67 -17.11
N ALA A 35 9.48 9.37 -16.73
CA ALA A 35 10.14 9.18 -15.44
C ALA A 35 9.22 9.46 -14.24
N ALA A 36 8.31 10.44 -14.35
CA ALA A 36 7.38 10.80 -13.29
C ALA A 36 6.36 9.68 -13.02
N LYS A 37 5.86 9.02 -14.08
CA LYS A 37 5.00 7.83 -13.95
C LYS A 37 5.74 6.70 -13.25
N THR A 38 6.97 6.43 -13.66
CA THR A 38 7.79 5.33 -13.13
C THR A 38 8.11 5.56 -11.64
N SER A 39 8.48 6.78 -11.28
CA SER A 39 8.80 7.12 -9.89
C SER A 39 7.55 7.11 -9.01
N PHE A 40 6.40 7.54 -9.55
CA PHE A 40 5.13 7.46 -8.85
C PHE A 40 4.66 6.02 -8.66
N MET A 41 4.75 5.16 -9.69
CA MET A 41 4.42 3.74 -9.55
C MET A 41 5.32 3.07 -8.54
N LYS A 42 6.65 3.23 -8.62
CA LYS A 42 7.58 2.66 -7.61
C LYS A 42 7.26 3.13 -6.19
N LYS A 43 6.93 4.41 -6.02
CA LYS A 43 6.57 4.97 -4.71
C LYS A 43 5.23 4.40 -4.22
N CYS A 44 4.24 4.33 -5.11
CA CYS A 44 2.91 3.83 -4.83
C CYS A 44 2.91 2.34 -4.50
N GLU A 45 3.68 1.52 -5.24
CA GLU A 45 3.86 0.09 -4.95
C GLU A 45 4.58 -0.11 -3.60
N ALA A 46 5.60 0.70 -3.30
CA ALA A 46 6.28 0.65 -2.01
C ALA A 46 5.38 1.09 -0.84
N ASP A 47 4.54 2.11 -1.03
CA ASP A 47 3.52 2.53 -0.06
C ASP A 47 2.41 1.47 0.08
N ALA A 48 2.08 0.73 -0.99
CA ALA A 48 1.11 -0.36 -0.98
C ALA A 48 1.60 -1.59 -0.21
N MET A 49 2.92 -1.81 -0.13
CA MET A 49 3.49 -2.79 0.83
C MET A 49 3.13 -2.45 2.28
N GLY A 50 2.77 -1.18 2.55
CA GLY A 50 1.81 -0.76 3.56
C GLY A 50 2.12 -1.08 5.02
N PRO A 51 1.24 -0.65 5.95
CA PRO A 51 1.31 -1.01 7.38
C PRO A 51 1.22 -2.52 7.62
N GLU A 52 0.95 -3.32 6.58
CA GLU A 52 0.84 -4.77 6.59
C GLU A 52 2.17 -5.43 6.92
N ALA A 53 3.29 -4.92 6.38
CA ALA A 53 4.61 -5.40 6.79
C ALA A 53 4.87 -5.17 8.28
N THR A 54 4.41 -4.03 8.82
CA THR A 54 4.51 -3.69 10.24
C THR A 54 3.59 -4.54 11.11
N ALA A 55 2.35 -4.79 10.65
CA ALA A 55 1.39 -5.67 11.33
C ALA A 55 1.87 -7.12 11.33
N CYS A 56 2.35 -7.62 10.19
CA CYS A 56 2.99 -8.93 10.06
C CYS A 56 4.23 -9.03 10.95
N GLU A 57 5.01 -7.96 11.10
CA GLU A 57 6.13 -7.94 12.04
C GLU A 57 5.67 -8.02 13.50
N ALA A 58 4.63 -7.28 13.86
CA ALA A 58 4.05 -7.32 15.20
C ALA A 58 3.53 -8.73 15.53
N THR A 59 2.77 -9.35 14.62
CA THR A 59 2.28 -10.73 14.79
C THR A 59 3.44 -11.73 14.85
N ALA A 60 4.49 -11.56 14.05
CA ALA A 60 5.66 -12.43 14.12
C ALA A 60 6.38 -12.32 15.47
N LYS A 61 6.50 -11.10 16.02
CA LYS A 61 7.06 -10.85 17.36
C LYS A 61 6.19 -11.43 18.46
N GLU A 62 4.87 -11.29 18.37
CA GLU A 62 3.92 -11.86 19.33
C GLU A 62 4.00 -13.39 19.35
N LYS A 63 4.15 -13.99 18.16
CA LYS A 63 4.40 -15.44 17.98
C LYS A 63 5.84 -15.86 18.28
N LYS A 64 6.71 -14.92 18.72
CA LYS A 64 8.14 -15.14 19.01
C LYS A 64 8.89 -15.83 17.86
N LEU A 65 8.49 -15.57 16.62
CA LEU A 65 9.15 -16.11 15.44
C LEU A 65 10.49 -15.40 15.23
N ALA A 66 11.56 -16.18 15.10
CA ALA A 66 12.90 -15.70 14.83
C ALA A 66 13.51 -16.43 13.62
N GLY A 67 14.58 -15.85 13.06
CA GLY A 67 15.33 -16.45 11.95
C GLY A 67 14.46 -16.79 10.73
N ALA A 68 14.66 -17.98 10.16
CA ALA A 68 13.96 -18.42 8.96
C ALA A 68 12.43 -18.45 9.13
N ALA A 69 11.92 -18.80 10.32
CA ALA A 69 10.48 -18.86 10.60
C ALA A 69 9.83 -17.47 10.53
N LYS A 70 10.50 -16.44 11.07
CA LYS A 70 10.04 -15.04 10.93
C LYS A 70 9.97 -14.64 9.45
N ASN A 71 10.99 -14.99 8.68
CA ASN A 71 11.11 -14.56 7.29
C ASN A 71 10.05 -15.22 6.38
N SER A 72 9.81 -16.52 6.57
CA SER A 72 8.75 -17.24 5.86
C SER A 72 7.36 -16.73 6.26
N PHE A 73 7.14 -16.46 7.56
CA PHE A 73 5.89 -15.88 8.04
C PHE A 73 5.65 -14.48 7.47
N MET A 74 6.64 -13.60 7.49
CA MET A 74 6.52 -12.25 6.92
C MET A 74 6.18 -12.30 5.43
N LYS A 75 6.88 -13.12 4.64
CA LYS A 75 6.59 -13.28 3.21
C LYS A 75 5.16 -13.76 2.97
N LYS A 76 4.73 -14.76 3.74
CA LYS A 76 3.37 -15.32 3.64
C LYS A 76 2.32 -14.29 4.07
N CYS A 77 2.54 -13.63 5.21
CA CYS A 77 1.62 -12.66 5.79
C CYS A 77 1.44 -11.43 4.91
N VAL A 78 2.52 -10.88 4.35
CA VAL A 78 2.43 -9.74 3.43
C VAL A 78 1.75 -10.14 2.12
N ALA A 79 2.03 -11.35 1.60
CA ALA A 79 1.34 -11.84 0.40
C ALA A 79 -0.16 -12.09 0.65
N ASP A 80 -0.51 -12.65 1.81
CA ASP A 80 -1.89 -12.94 2.21
C ASP A 80 -2.67 -11.66 2.50
N ALA A 81 -2.06 -10.68 3.19
CA ALA A 81 -2.67 -9.38 3.46
C ALA A 81 -2.95 -8.60 2.16
N GLN A 82 -2.05 -8.72 1.17
CA GLN A 82 -2.28 -8.17 -0.17
C GLN A 82 -3.35 -8.95 -0.98
N ALA A 83 -3.61 -10.23 -0.66
CA ALA A 83 -4.63 -11.05 -1.32
C ALA A 83 -6.01 -10.98 -0.64
N ALA A 84 -6.05 -10.66 0.66
CA ALA A 84 -7.26 -10.49 1.47
C ALA A 84 -7.90 -9.10 1.34
N LYS A 85 -7.31 -8.27 0.50
CA LYS A 85 -7.70 -6.90 0.19
C LYS A 85 -8.30 -6.87 -1.20
#